data_AF-A0A914LDY2-F1
#
_entry.id   AF-A0A914LDY2-F1
#
_cell.length_a   1.000
_cell.length_b   1.000
_cell.length_c   1.000
_cell.angle_alpha   90.00
_cell.angle_beta   90.00
_cell.angle_gamma   90.00
#
_symmetry.space_group_name_H-M   'P 1'
#
loop_
_entity.id
_entity.type
_entity.pdbx_description
1 polymer ?
#
loop_
_entity_poly.entity_id
_entity_poly.type
_entity_poly.pdbx_seq_one_letter_code
_entity_poly.pdbx_strand_id
1 'polypeptide(L)'
;MRLILPMDIAYATIYLLYNALVVLLRSYRYELTAATYVFYYNVLNMLLYLYAAVTLVVYIRFIKFIRNNQQRNNEKTIKLIDQASIHFKELQKQWG
;
A
#
# COMPACT_ATOMS: atom_id res chain seq x y z
N MET A 1 1.19 -10.41 1.54
CA MET A 1 -0.27 -10.50 1.36
C MET A 1 -1.10 -9.66 2.34
N ARG A 2 -0.67 -9.44 3.60
CA ARG A 2 -1.50 -8.74 4.62
C ARG A 2 -1.94 -7.29 4.30
N LEU A 3 -1.29 -6.60 3.35
CA LEU A 3 -1.63 -5.20 3.01
C LEU A 3 -2.49 -5.05 1.74
N ILE A 4 -2.62 -6.12 0.93
CA ILE A 4 -3.36 -6.09 -0.34
C ILE A 4 -4.87 -6.05 -0.05
N LEU A 5 -5.33 -6.97 0.81
CA LEU A 5 -6.74 -7.10 1.19
C LEU A 5 -7.36 -5.81 1.77
N PRO A 6 -6.73 -5.08 2.73
CA PRO A 6 -7.28 -3.82 3.20
C PRO A 6 -7.26 -2.70 2.14
N MET A 7 -6.30 -2.71 1.20
CA MET A 7 -6.30 -1.77 0.07
C MET A 7 -7.43 -2.05 -0.91
N ASP A 8 -7.70 -3.32 -1.20
CA ASP A 8 -8.79 -3.72 -2.10
C ASP A 8 -10.16 -3.34 -1.51
N ILE A 9 -10.35 -3.53 -0.20
CA ILE A 9 -11.58 -3.10 0.50
C ILE A 9 -11.71 -1.58 0.47
N ALA A 10 -10.63 -0.83 0.73
CA ALA A 10 -10.65 0.62 0.69
C ALA A 10 -10.98 1.13 -0.72
N TYR A 11 -10.36 0.54 -1.75
CA TYR A 11 -10.64 0.81 -3.16
C TYR A 11 -12.12 0.61 -3.48
N ALA A 12 -12.66 -0.57 -3.16
CA ALA A 12 -14.05 -0.92 -3.46
C ALA A 12 -15.02 0.04 -2.77
N THR A 13 -14.75 0.38 -1.51
CA THR A 13 -15.62 1.26 -0.71
C THR A 13 -15.62 2.69 -1.24
N ILE A 14 -14.45 3.23 -1.59
CA ILE A 14 -14.31 4.60 -2.11
C ILE A 14 -14.91 4.71 -3.51
N TYR A 15 -14.69 3.71 -4.36
CA TYR A 15 -15.32 3.68 -5.68
C TYR A 15 -16.83 3.55 -5.60
N LEU A 16 -17.36 2.73 -4.69
CA LEU A 16 -18.79 2.61 -4.47
C LEU A 16 -19.40 3.94 -4.02
N LEU A 17 -18.75 4.62 -3.07
CA LEU A 17 -19.17 5.94 -2.61
C LEU A 17 -19.13 6.98 -3.74
N TYR A 18 -18.04 7.02 -4.51
CA TYR A 18 -17.92 7.92 -5.66
C TYR A 18 -19.04 7.69 -6.68
N ASN A 19 -19.29 6.43 -7.06
CA ASN A 19 -20.35 6.11 -8.02
C ASN A 19 -21.73 6.50 -7.50
N ALA A 20 -22.04 6.22 -6.22
CA ALA A 20 -23.30 6.63 -5.61
C ALA A 20 -23.49 8.15 -5.65
N LEU A 21 -22.45 8.92 -5.32
CA LEU A 21 -22.49 10.38 -5.34
C LEU A 21 -22.62 10.93 -6.78
N VAL A 22 -21.94 10.33 -7.75
CA VAL A 22 -22.05 10.74 -9.17
C VAL A 22 -23.45 10.45 -9.71
N VAL A 23 -24.03 9.29 -9.40
CA VAL A 23 -25.42 8.96 -9.78
C VAL A 23 -26.39 9.95 -9.18
N LEU A 24 -26.23 10.28 -7.90
CA LEU A 24 -27.04 11.30 -7.21
C LEU A 24 -26.86 12.67 -7.85
N LEU A 25 -25.64 13.11 -8.13
CA LEU A 25 -25.40 14.39 -8.81
C LEU A 25 -26.07 14.43 -10.18
N ARG A 26 -26.07 13.28 -10.89
CA ARG A 26 -26.69 13.15 -12.22
C ARG A 26 -28.21 13.21 -12.16
N SER A 27 -28.86 12.76 -11.08
CA SER A 27 -30.31 12.88 -10.94
C SER A 27 -30.76 14.34 -10.78
N TYR A 28 -29.94 15.20 -10.18
CA TYR A 28 -30.21 16.64 -10.02
C TYR A 28 -29.68 17.51 -11.17
N ARG A 29 -29.24 16.91 -12.28
CA ARG A 29 -28.60 17.64 -13.40
C ARG A 29 -29.47 18.78 -13.94
N TYR A 30 -30.78 18.59 -14.01
CA TYR A 30 -31.71 19.57 -14.58
C TYR A 30 -32.01 20.75 -13.66
N GLU A 31 -31.74 20.60 -12.36
CA GLU A 31 -31.96 21.65 -11.35
C GLU A 31 -30.73 22.55 -11.17
N LEU A 32 -29.58 22.13 -11.69
CA LEU A 32 -28.30 22.81 -11.52
C LEU A 32 -27.89 23.56 -12.79
N THR A 33 -27.26 24.73 -12.61
CA THR A 33 -26.56 25.39 -13.72
C THR A 33 -25.35 24.56 -14.14
N ALA A 34 -24.93 24.69 -15.41
CA ALA A 34 -23.78 23.96 -15.94
C ALA A 34 -22.50 24.20 -15.11
N ALA A 35 -22.26 25.44 -14.68
CA ALA A 35 -21.10 25.79 -13.86
C ALA A 35 -21.12 25.07 -12.50
N THR A 36 -22.26 25.10 -11.82
CA THR A 36 -22.45 24.44 -10.52
C THR A 36 -22.31 22.93 -10.63
N TYR A 37 -22.87 22.32 -11.69
CA TYR A 37 -22.74 20.89 -11.95
C TYR A 37 -21.27 20.46 -12.13
N VAL A 38 -20.51 21.20 -12.94
CA VAL A 38 -19.07 20.93 -13.16
C VAL A 38 -18.27 21.11 -11.88
N PHE A 39 -18.59 22.15 -11.08
CA PHE A 39 -17.95 22.35 -9.78
C PHE A 39 -18.14 21.15 -8.86
N TYR A 40 -19.39 20.68 -8.67
CA TYR A 40 -19.66 19.50 -7.84
C TYR A 40 -18.98 18.24 -8.39
N TYR A 41 -18.96 18.05 -9.70
CA TYR A 41 -18.28 16.92 -10.32
C TYR A 41 -16.77 16.95 -10.04
N ASN A 42 -16.14 18.13 -10.09
CA ASN A 42 -14.73 18.28 -9.74
C ASN A 42 -14.45 18.02 -8.26
N VAL A 43 -15.35 18.44 -7.36
CA VAL A 43 -15.26 18.12 -5.93
C VAL A 43 -15.35 16.60 -5.71
N LEU A 44 -16.24 15.90 -6.41
CA LEU A 44 -16.31 14.43 -6.35
C LEU A 44 -15.04 13.77 -6.87
N ASN A 45 -14.44 14.28 -7.95
CA ASN A 45 -13.16 13.78 -8.46
C ASN A 45 -12.02 13.97 -7.46
N MET A 46 -12.05 15.04 -6.65
CA MET A 46 -11.04 15.29 -5.62
C MET A 46 -10.97 14.13 -4.60
N LEU A 47 -12.07 13.45 -4.33
CA LEU A 47 -12.10 12.26 -3.48
C LEU A 47 -11.22 11.13 -4.05
N LEU A 48 -11.30 10.88 -5.36
CA LEU A 48 -10.49 9.85 -6.03
C LEU A 48 -9.01 10.22 -6.03
N TYR A 49 -8.69 11.49 -6.27
CA TYR A 49 -7.31 11.97 -6.22
C TYR A 49 -6.71 11.88 -4.82
N LEU A 50 -7.49 12.21 -3.79
CA LEU A 50 -7.06 12.06 -2.39
C LEU A 50 -6.77 10.59 -2.07
N TYR A 51 -7.66 9.68 -2.48
CA TYR A 51 -7.45 8.25 -2.31
C TYR A 51 -6.19 7.76 -3.00
N ALA A 52 -5.95 8.17 -4.26
CA ALA A 52 -4.74 7.82 -4.99
C ALA A 52 -3.46 8.31 -4.27
N ALA A 53 -3.49 9.54 -3.75
CA ALA A 53 -2.36 10.10 -3.01
C ALA A 53 -2.08 9.31 -1.71
N VAL A 54 -3.11 8.99 -0.93
CA VAL A 54 -2.97 8.17 0.29
C VAL A 54 -2.45 6.78 -0.06
N THR A 55 -2.99 6.16 -1.11
CA THR A 55 -2.58 4.83 -1.57
C THR A 55 -1.09 4.81 -1.91
N LEU A 56 -0.61 5.82 -2.64
CA LEU A 56 0.79 5.97 -3.01
C LEU A 56 1.69 6.10 -1.77
N VAL A 57 1.30 6.93 -0.80
CA VAL A 57 2.04 7.11 0.46
C VAL A 57 2.16 5.80 1.24
N VAL A 58 1.06 5.05 1.34
CA VAL A 58 1.04 3.75 2.03
C VAL A 58 1.93 2.74 1.31
N TYR A 59 1.88 2.68 -0.03
CA TYR A 59 2.75 1.81 -0.82
C TYR A 59 4.23 2.14 -0.62
N ILE A 60 4.62 3.42 -0.64
CA ILE A 60 6.00 3.83 -0.37
C ILE A 60 6.46 3.35 1.00
N ARG A 61 5.62 3.53 2.04
CA ARG A 61 5.94 3.07 3.39
C ARG A 61 6.06 1.55 3.45
N PHE A 62 5.17 0.83 2.79
CA PHE A 62 5.18 -0.63 2.74
C PHE A 62 6.44 -1.18 2.05
N ILE A 63 6.83 -0.60 0.91
CA ILE A 63 8.07 -0.99 0.20
C ILE A 63 9.30 -0.73 1.09
N LYS A 64 9.37 0.44 1.75
CA LYS A 64 10.45 0.75 2.70
C LYS A 64 10.50 -0.26 3.85
N PHE A 65 9.34 -0.63 4.40
CA PHE A 65 9.24 -1.62 5.47
C PHE A 65 9.75 -3.00 5.02
N ILE A 66 9.30 -3.48 3.86
CA ILE A 66 9.76 -4.77 3.29
C ILE A 66 11.27 -4.74 3.08
N ARG A 67 11.81 -3.67 2.46
CA ARG A 67 13.24 -3.55 2.18
C ARG A 67 14.07 -3.62 3.46
N ASN A 68 13.67 -2.88 4.50
CA ASN A 68 14.37 -2.90 5.78
C ASN A 68 14.29 -4.28 6.45
N ASN A 69 13.15 -4.97 6.35
CA ASN A 69 12.99 -6.29 6.94
C ASN A 69 13.81 -7.37 6.20
N GLN A 70 13.89 -7.28 4.87
CA GLN A 70 14.77 -8.13 4.06
C GLN A 70 16.24 -7.92 4.41
N GLN A 71 16.67 -6.67 4.54
CA GLN A 71 18.05 -6.35 4.94
C GLN A 71 18.40 -6.94 6.31
N ARG A 72 17.51 -6.77 7.30
CA ARG A 72 17.69 -7.37 8.65
C ARG A 72 17.73 -8.89 8.62
N ASN A 73 16.91 -9.53 7.78
CA ASN A 73 16.94 -10.99 7.64
C ASN A 73 18.24 -11.45 6.98
N ASN A 74 18.72 -10.76 5.94
CA ASN A 74 19.98 -11.09 5.29
C ASN A 74 21.17 -10.98 6.26
N GLU A 75 21.21 -9.92 7.08
CA GLU A 75 22.24 -9.75 8.12
C GLU A 75 22.22 -10.88 9.16
N LYS A 76 21.03 -11.34 9.57
CA LYS A 76 20.89 -12.50 10.48
C LYS A 76 21.37 -13.79 9.84
N THR A 77 21.03 -14.02 8.56
CA THR A 77 21.46 -15.22 7.83
C THR A 77 22.99 -15.24 7.68
N ILE A 78 23.61 -14.10 7.36
CA ILE A 78 25.07 -13.99 7.27
C ILE A 78 25.72 -14.32 8.62
N LYS A 79 25.22 -13.76 9.72
CA LYS A 79 25.74 -14.07 11.07
C LYS A 79 25.62 -15.55 11.45
N LEU A 80 24.50 -16.20 11.08
CA LEU A 80 24.30 -17.64 11.34
C LEU A 80 25.28 -18.51 10.54
N ILE A 81 25.52 -18.17 9.27
CA ILE A 81 26.50 -18.87 8.43
C ILE A 81 27.91 -18.72 9.01
N ASP A 82 28.25 -17.51 9.46
CA ASP A 82 29.57 -17.22 10.03
C ASP A 82 29.79 -18.02 11.32
N GLN A 83 28.79 -18.06 12.22
CA GLN A 83 28.82 -18.88 13.43
C GLN A 83 28.93 -20.38 13.14
N ALA A 84 28.16 -20.88 12.16
CA ALA A 84 28.24 -22.29 11.77
C ALA A 84 29.64 -22.64 11.23
N SER A 85 30.25 -21.74 10.43
CA SER A 85 31.58 -21.94 9.88
C SER A 85 32.66 -22.05 10.97
N ILE A 86 32.57 -21.22 12.02
CA ILE A 86 33.47 -21.25 13.17
C ILE A 86 33.33 -22.59 13.90
N HIS A 87 32.09 -23.05 14.13
CA HIS A 87 31.83 -24.30 14.83
C HIS A 87 32.32 -25.53 14.05
N PHE A 88 32.14 -25.55 12.72
CA PHE A 88 32.70 -26.61 11.87
C PHE A 88 34.24 -26.63 11.91
N LYS A 89 34.86 -25.46 11.99
CA LYS A 89 36.33 -25.33 12.08
C LYS A 89 36.88 -25.86 13.41
N GLU A 90 36.14 -25.65 14.51
CA GLU A 90 36.47 -26.21 15.83
C GLU A 90 36.32 -27.74 15.84
N LEU A 91 35.23 -28.27 15.28
CA LEU A 91 35.04 -29.71 15.14
C LEU A 91 36.15 -30.35 14.29
N GLN A 92 36.56 -29.72 13.20
CA GLN A 92 37.66 -30.23 12.38
C GLN A 92 38.99 -30.28 13.14
N LYS A 93 39.25 -29.35 14.07
CA LYS A 93 40.44 -29.36 14.94
C LYS A 93 40.38 -30.44 16.03
N GLN A 94 39.19 -30.88 16.43
CA GLN A 94 39.03 -31.90 17.46
C GLN A 94 39.07 -33.32 16.89
N TRP A 95 38.71 -33.48 15.61
CA TRP A 95 38.56 -34.78 14.95
C TRP A 95 39.62 -35.07 13.88
N GLY A 96 40.50 -34.11 13.58
CA GLY A 96 41.65 -34.25 12.67
C GLY A 96 42.95 -33.97 13.38
#